data_AF-A0A8J5VZ49-F1
#
_entry.id   AF-A0A8J5VZ49-F1
#
_cell.length_a   1.000
_cell.length_b   1.000
_cell.length_c   1.000
_cell.angle_alpha   90.00
_cell.angle_beta   90.00
_cell.angle_gamma   90.00
#
_symmetry.space_group_name_H-M   'P 1'
#
loop_
_entity.id
_entity.type
_entity.pdbx_description
1 polymer ?
#
loop_
_entity_poly.entity_id
_entity_poly.type
_entity_poly.pdbx_seq_one_letter_code
_entity_poly.pdbx_strand_id
1 'polypeptide(L)'
;MIQHMQTVCPECKGSGEILSDRDKCTNCRAIKVVQEKKVLEVHIEKGMQHGHKIVLEGEADQALLIKSNPGEIIKPGQHKAINDEGMPHHGRPFMKGRLFVEFNVEFPESGALSRDQRWAFEKILPPKPGKQLSDMDMDQCEETIMHDVNIEEEMRRTQHQRQREAYDEDEEAAAPRVQCAQQ
;
A
#
# COMPACT_ATOMS: atom_id res chain seq x y z
N MET A 1 1.08 -45.10 39.33
CA MET A 1 0.24 -44.01 38.80
C MET A 1 0.05 -44.27 37.32
N ILE A 2 -1.19 -44.26 36.81
CA ILE A 2 -1.50 -44.51 35.40
C ILE A 2 -1.85 -43.16 34.78
N GLN A 3 -1.14 -42.78 33.71
CA GLN A 3 -1.43 -41.58 32.93
C GLN A 3 -2.36 -41.96 31.77
N HIS A 4 -3.59 -41.43 31.75
CA HIS A 4 -4.48 -41.54 30.60
C HIS A 4 -4.23 -40.38 29.65
N MET A 5 -3.92 -40.70 28.39
CA MET A 5 -3.78 -39.73 27.31
C MET A 5 -5.07 -39.74 26.49
N GLN A 6 -5.79 -38.61 26.46
CA GLN A 6 -7.00 -38.47 25.65
C GLN A 6 -6.62 -38.07 24.22
N THR A 7 -7.27 -38.68 23.22
CA THR A 7 -7.10 -38.35 21.79
C THR A 7 -8.33 -37.61 21.29
N VAL A 8 -8.17 -36.76 20.27
CA VAL A 8 -9.27 -36.01 19.67
C VAL A 8 -10.33 -36.94 19.06
N CYS A 9 -11.61 -36.64 19.30
CA CYS A 9 -12.73 -37.42 18.77
C CYS A 9 -12.71 -37.38 17.23
N PRO A 10 -12.77 -38.53 16.52
CA PRO A 10 -12.70 -38.56 15.05
C PRO A 10 -13.94 -37.96 14.37
N GLU A 11 -15.10 -37.95 15.04
CA GLU A 11 -16.36 -37.43 14.49
C GLU A 11 -16.47 -35.91 14.60
N CYS A 12 -16.27 -35.36 15.80
CA CYS A 12 -16.38 -33.92 16.02
C CYS A 12 -15.04 -33.17 15.88
N LYS A 13 -13.91 -33.89 15.72
CA LYS A 13 -12.55 -33.32 15.63
C LYS A 13 -12.20 -32.37 16.79
N GLY A 14 -12.80 -32.59 17.96
CA GLY A 14 -12.61 -31.76 19.15
C GLY A 14 -13.55 -30.56 19.28
N SER A 15 -14.49 -30.36 18.35
CA SER A 15 -15.46 -29.24 18.41
C SER A 15 -16.66 -29.50 19.33
N GLY A 16 -16.92 -30.75 19.73
CA GLY A 16 -18.01 -31.13 20.63
C GLY A 16 -19.42 -31.14 20.02
N GLU A 17 -19.59 -30.61 18.81
CA GLU A 17 -20.88 -30.45 18.14
C GLU A 17 -20.79 -30.91 16.68
N ILE A 18 -21.83 -31.58 16.17
CA ILE A 18 -21.92 -32.01 14.76
C ILE A 18 -23.02 -31.17 14.09
N LEU A 19 -22.62 -30.24 13.23
CA LEU A 19 -23.52 -29.38 12.47
C LEU A 19 -23.92 -30.04 11.15
N SER A 20 -25.22 -29.99 10.83
CA SER A 20 -25.76 -30.48 9.55
C SER A 20 -25.26 -29.60 8.39
N ASP A 21 -25.13 -30.16 7.18
CA ASP A 21 -24.63 -29.41 6.01
C ASP A 21 -25.46 -28.16 5.67
N ARG A 22 -26.74 -28.13 6.05
CA ARG A 22 -27.63 -26.98 5.84
C ARG A 22 -27.36 -25.83 6.81
N ASP A 23 -26.84 -26.16 8.00
CA ASP A 23 -26.57 -25.20 9.07
C ASP A 23 -25.11 -24.73 9.07
N LYS A 24 -24.29 -25.23 8.15
CA LYS A 24 -22.91 -24.79 7.98
C LYS A 24 -22.91 -23.38 7.40
N CYS A 25 -22.31 -22.45 8.15
CA CYS A 25 -22.03 -21.11 7.66
C CYS A 25 -21.27 -21.15 6.33
N THR A 26 -21.69 -20.35 5.36
CA THR A 26 -21.08 -20.31 4.02
C THR A 26 -19.64 -19.82 4.05
N ASN A 27 -19.32 -18.91 4.98
CA ASN A 27 -18.01 -18.28 5.11
C ASN A 27 -17.01 -19.15 5.89
N CYS A 28 -17.39 -19.69 7.05
CA CYS A 28 -16.49 -20.49 7.89
C CYS A 28 -16.70 -22.00 7.78
N ARG A 29 -17.74 -22.48 7.10
CA ARG A 29 -18.07 -23.91 6.89
C ARG A 29 -18.01 -24.78 8.15
N ALA A 30 -18.52 -24.24 9.27
CA ALA A 30 -18.48 -24.82 10.62
C ALA A 30 -17.08 -24.94 11.26
N ILE A 31 -16.06 -24.32 10.66
CA ILE A 31 -14.68 -24.25 11.18
C ILE A 31 -14.56 -23.11 12.22
N LYS A 32 -15.58 -22.24 12.34
CA LYS A 32 -15.63 -21.11 13.30
C LYS A 32 -14.47 -20.09 13.17
N VAL A 33 -13.68 -20.18 12.08
CA VAL A 33 -12.60 -19.24 11.73
C VAL A 33 -12.72 -18.84 10.26
N VAL A 34 -12.34 -17.61 9.93
CA VAL A 34 -12.33 -17.06 8.57
C VAL A 34 -10.97 -16.41 8.35
N GLN A 35 -10.36 -16.66 7.18
CA GLN A 35 -9.09 -16.00 6.84
C GLN A 35 -9.37 -14.57 6.39
N GLU A 36 -8.88 -13.60 7.16
CA GLU A 36 -9.00 -12.18 6.88
C GLU A 36 -7.63 -11.57 6.57
N LYS A 37 -7.56 -10.72 5.53
CA LYS A 37 -6.39 -9.89 5.27
C LYS A 37 -6.62 -8.54 5.94
N LYS A 38 -5.83 -8.24 6.96
CA LYS A 38 -5.89 -6.96 7.68
C LYS A 38 -4.62 -6.17 7.42
N VAL A 39 -4.80 -4.91 7.00
CA VAL A 39 -3.71 -3.94 6.85
C VAL A 39 -3.65 -3.14 8.14
N LEU A 40 -2.46 -3.06 8.74
CA LEU A 40 -2.23 -2.35 10.00
C LEU A 40 -1.31 -1.17 9.73
N GLU A 41 -1.79 0.02 10.08
CA GLU A 41 -1.02 1.25 9.93
C GLU A 41 -0.12 1.46 11.16
N VAL A 42 1.19 1.50 10.92
CA VAL A 42 2.20 1.69 11.95
C VAL A 42 2.85 3.06 11.78
N HIS A 43 2.65 3.96 12.74
CA HIS A 43 3.29 5.27 12.75
C HIS A 43 4.71 5.18 13.32
N ILE A 44 5.69 5.64 12.53
CA ILE A 44 7.10 5.71 12.93
C ILE A 44 7.45 7.16 13.24
N GLU A 45 7.59 7.49 14.52
CA GLU A 45 7.91 8.86 14.95
C GLU A 45 9.38 9.24 14.73
N LYS A 46 9.63 10.56 14.66
CA LYS A 46 10.98 11.13 14.53
C LYS A 46 11.81 10.78 15.76
N GLY A 47 12.96 10.15 15.55
CA GLY A 47 13.90 9.82 16.62
C GLY A 47 13.75 8.42 17.22
N MET A 48 12.94 7.56 16.60
CA MET A 48 12.91 6.13 16.97
C MET A 48 14.31 5.51 16.83
N GLN A 49 14.91 5.16 17.97
CA GLN A 49 16.24 4.56 18.03
C GLN A 49 16.20 3.07 17.68
N HIS A 50 17.37 2.50 17.41
CA HIS A 50 17.50 1.06 17.26
C HIS A 50 16.92 0.33 18.49
N GLY A 51 15.94 -0.55 18.26
CA GLY A 51 15.23 -1.27 19.33
C GLY A 51 13.96 -0.61 19.86
N HIS A 52 13.50 0.48 19.23
CA HIS A 52 12.20 1.08 19.55
C HIS A 52 11.04 0.11 19.26
N LYS A 53 10.03 0.13 20.13
CA LYS A 53 8.99 -0.91 20.22
C LYS A 53 7.66 -0.36 19.74
N ILE A 54 7.00 -1.09 18.85
CA ILE A 54 5.61 -0.82 18.47
C ILE A 54 4.82 -2.10 18.75
N VAL A 55 3.82 -2.00 19.63
CA VAL A 55 2.99 -3.13 20.04
C VAL A 55 1.67 -3.04 19.29
N LEU A 56 1.32 -4.11 18.57
CA LEU A 56 0.05 -4.24 17.87
C LEU A 56 -0.84 -5.17 18.69
N GLU A 57 -1.73 -4.59 19.50
CA GLU A 57 -2.62 -5.33 20.38
C GLU A 57 -3.79 -5.96 19.61
N GLY A 58 -4.09 -7.23 19.88
CA GLY A 58 -5.26 -7.93 19.33
C GLY A 58 -5.08 -8.54 17.93
N GLU A 59 -3.90 -8.42 17.33
CA GLU A 59 -3.60 -8.93 15.98
C GLU A 59 -3.04 -10.38 15.99
N ALA A 60 -2.74 -10.90 17.20
CA ALA A 60 -2.36 -12.27 17.47
C ALA A 60 -2.58 -12.59 18.97
N ASP A 61 -2.48 -13.87 19.34
CA ASP A 61 -2.53 -14.31 20.75
C ASP A 61 -1.37 -13.74 21.61
N GLN A 62 -0.33 -13.19 20.96
CA GLN A 62 0.88 -12.70 21.59
C GLN A 62 1.42 -11.45 20.87
N ALA A 63 1.95 -10.48 21.62
CA ALA A 63 2.60 -9.31 21.06
C ALA A 63 3.88 -9.67 20.29
N LEU A 64 4.01 -9.19 19.04
CA LEU A 64 5.17 -9.44 18.19
C LEU A 64 6.19 -8.31 18.27
N LEU A 65 7.48 -8.69 18.37
CA LEU A 65 8.60 -7.75 18.35
C LEU A 65 9.23 -7.75 16.95
N ILE A 66 8.91 -6.73 16.15
CA ILE A 66 9.45 -6.57 14.80
C ILE A 66 10.76 -5.78 14.88
N LYS A 67 11.84 -6.36 14.35
CA LYS A 67 13.17 -5.72 14.27
C LYS A 67 13.65 -5.67 12.83
N SER A 68 14.09 -4.50 12.40
CA SER A 68 14.83 -4.35 11.15
C SER A 68 16.32 -4.62 11.38
N ASN A 69 17.01 -5.13 10.36
CA ASN A 69 18.44 -5.37 10.46
C ASN A 69 19.20 -4.03 10.53
N PRO A 70 20.31 -3.95 11.29
CA PRO A 70 21.15 -2.76 11.28
C PRO A 70 21.62 -2.42 9.86
N GLY A 71 21.46 -1.16 9.44
CA GLY A 71 21.82 -0.70 8.09
C GLY A 71 20.78 -1.02 7.00
N GLU A 72 19.66 -1.67 7.34
CA GLU A 72 18.59 -1.93 6.40
C GLU A 72 17.78 -0.66 6.11
N ILE A 73 17.67 -0.31 4.81
CA ILE A 73 16.89 0.84 4.35
C ILE A 73 15.48 0.36 3.99
N ILE A 74 14.47 0.92 4.65
CA ILE A 74 13.05 0.70 4.34
C ILE A 74 12.60 1.76 3.35
N LYS A 75 12.04 1.32 2.22
CA LYS A 75 11.51 2.22 1.18
C LYS A 75 10.02 2.46 1.40
N PRO A 76 9.48 3.63 1.00
CA PRO A 76 8.04 3.86 0.97
C PRO A 76 7.34 2.78 0.14
N GLY A 77 6.24 2.21 0.66
CA GLY A 77 5.49 1.13 0.02
C GLY A 77 6.22 -0.23 0.01
N GLN A 78 7.34 -0.37 0.72
CA GLN A 78 8.01 -1.66 0.85
C GLN A 78 7.12 -2.63 1.64
N HIS A 79 7.14 -3.90 1.26
CA HIS A 79 6.45 -4.96 1.98
C HIS A 79 7.48 -5.93 2.58
N LYS A 80 7.25 -6.37 3.83
CA LYS A 80 8.02 -7.43 4.49
C LYS A 80 7.07 -8.51 5.01
N ALA A 81 7.61 -9.71 5.24
CA ALA A 81 6.84 -10.84 5.73
C ALA A 81 7.51 -11.47 6.96
N ILE A 82 6.69 -11.80 7.95
CA ILE A 82 7.07 -12.54 9.15
C ILE A 82 6.47 -13.93 9.02
N ASN A 83 7.32 -14.95 9.06
CA ASN A 83 6.89 -16.34 8.91
C ASN A 83 6.19 -16.82 10.18
N ASP A 84 5.22 -17.72 10.04
CA ASP A 84 4.53 -18.40 11.14
C ASP A 84 3.78 -17.48 12.12
N GLU A 85 3.63 -16.19 11.79
CA GLU A 85 2.84 -15.23 12.58
C GLU A 85 1.51 -14.85 11.92
N GLY A 86 1.15 -15.55 10.84
CA GLY A 86 -0.16 -15.45 10.22
C GLY A 86 -1.18 -16.41 10.84
N MET A 87 -2.37 -16.45 10.25
CA MET A 87 -3.45 -17.30 10.74
C MET A 87 -3.12 -18.80 10.61
N PRO A 88 -3.57 -19.66 11.54
CA PRO A 88 -3.43 -21.10 11.43
C PRO A 88 -3.99 -21.69 10.13
N HIS A 89 -3.30 -22.68 9.58
CA HIS A 89 -3.76 -23.44 8.43
C HIS A 89 -4.91 -24.36 8.83
N HIS A 90 -5.95 -24.36 8.00
CA HIS A 90 -7.12 -25.20 8.22
C HIS A 90 -6.75 -26.69 8.33
N GLY A 91 -7.23 -27.34 9.39
CA GLY A 91 -6.93 -28.75 9.69
C GLY A 91 -5.53 -29.00 10.25
N ARG A 92 -4.69 -27.96 10.38
CA ARG A 92 -3.35 -28.02 10.98
C ARG A 92 -3.13 -26.81 11.91
N PRO A 93 -3.73 -26.81 13.11
CA PRO A 93 -3.67 -25.65 14.03
C PRO A 93 -2.25 -25.21 14.42
N PHE A 94 -1.30 -26.14 14.35
CA PHE A 94 0.11 -25.89 14.68
C PHE A 94 0.93 -25.27 13.53
N MET A 95 0.36 -25.18 12.32
CA MET A 95 1.00 -24.49 11.20
C MET A 95 0.32 -23.15 11.00
N LYS A 96 1.10 -22.06 11.04
CA LYS A 96 0.62 -20.69 10.88
C LYS A 96 1.07 -20.12 9.53
N GLY A 97 0.27 -19.21 8.97
CA GLY A 97 0.60 -18.48 7.76
C GLY A 97 1.67 -17.42 7.98
N ARG A 98 1.82 -16.50 7.03
CA ARG A 98 2.75 -15.37 7.13
C ARG A 98 1.99 -14.09 7.43
N LEU A 99 2.55 -13.23 8.28
CA LEU A 99 2.10 -11.86 8.49
C LEU A 99 2.83 -10.95 7.50
N PHE A 100 2.10 -10.15 6.73
CA PHE A 100 2.67 -9.16 5.82
C PHE A 100 2.58 -7.76 6.43
N VAL A 101 3.66 -7.00 6.32
CA VAL A 101 3.79 -5.63 6.83
C VAL A 101 4.09 -4.71 5.65
N GLU A 102 3.23 -3.72 5.44
CA GLU A 102 3.44 -2.64 4.47
C GLU A 102 3.98 -1.41 5.20
N PHE A 103 5.04 -0.80 4.66
CA PHE A 103 5.67 0.37 5.25
C PHE A 103 5.20 1.64 4.55
N ASN A 104 4.37 2.44 5.24
CA ASN A 104 4.14 3.82 4.87
C ASN A 104 5.23 4.70 5.49
N VAL A 105 5.95 5.47 4.65
CA VAL A 105 7.07 6.32 5.11
C VAL A 105 6.67 7.77 4.93
N GLU A 106 6.43 8.44 6.05
CA GLU A 106 6.10 9.86 6.07
C GLU A 106 7.35 10.72 5.94
N PHE A 107 7.36 11.59 4.93
CA PHE A 107 8.41 12.58 4.76
C PHE A 107 8.07 13.87 5.52
N PRO A 108 9.08 14.60 6.01
CA PRO A 108 8.84 15.89 6.64
C PRO A 108 8.24 16.89 5.64
N GLU A 109 7.30 17.71 6.13
CA GLU A 109 6.72 18.80 5.36
C GLU A 109 7.76 19.82 4.89
N SER A 110 7.44 20.50 3.78
CA SER A 110 8.23 21.60 3.26
C SER A 110 8.44 22.67 4.35
N GLY A 111 9.70 22.93 4.69
CA GLY A 111 10.08 23.92 5.72
C GLY A 111 10.29 23.34 7.12
N ALA A 112 9.98 22.06 7.37
CA ALA A 112 10.19 21.43 8.68
C ALA A 112 11.66 21.29 9.09
N LEU A 113 12.60 21.43 8.14
CA LEU A 113 14.04 21.36 8.39
C LEU A 113 14.67 22.75 8.45
N SER A 114 15.55 23.00 9.42
CA SER A 114 16.34 24.23 9.51
C SER A 114 17.45 24.27 8.45
N ARG A 115 18.09 25.43 8.25
CA ARG A 115 19.22 25.58 7.31
C ARG A 115 20.38 24.66 7.68
N ASP A 116 20.70 24.58 8.96
CA ASP A 116 21.80 23.76 9.47
C ASP A 116 21.51 22.25 9.34
N GLN A 117 20.26 21.85 9.56
CA GLN A 117 19.82 20.46 9.37
C GLN A 117 19.92 20.05 7.89
N ARG A 118 19.51 20.92 6.96
CA ARG A 118 19.67 20.65 5.51
C ARG A 118 21.12 20.44 5.14
N TRP A 119 22.02 21.29 5.66
CA TRP A 119 23.45 21.16 5.42
C TRP A 119 24.03 19.85 5.96
N ALA A 120 23.56 19.40 7.13
CA ALA A 120 23.97 18.11 7.69
C ALA A 120 23.51 16.92 6.83
N PHE A 121 22.28 16.94 6.33
CA PHE A 121 21.77 15.88 5.45
C PHE A 121 22.51 15.83 4.11
N GLU A 122 22.86 16.97 3.51
CA GLU A 122 23.59 17.02 2.24
C GLU A 122 24.97 16.34 2.33
N LYS A 123 25.60 16.32 3.50
CA LYS A 123 26.86 15.60 3.73
C LYS A 123 26.72 14.08 3.86
N ILE A 124 25.54 13.59 4.25
CA ILE A 124 25.30 12.18 4.58
C ILE A 124 24.64 11.46 3.41
N LEU A 125 23.79 12.16 2.64
CA LEU A 125 23.10 11.60 1.50
C LEU A 125 24.06 11.39 0.32
N PRO A 126 23.77 10.42 -0.58
CA PRO A 126 24.55 10.23 -1.79
C PRO A 126 24.67 11.53 -2.59
N PRO A 127 25.82 11.78 -3.25
CA PRO A 127 25.99 12.98 -4.06
C PRO A 127 24.91 13.03 -5.13
N LYS A 128 24.39 14.24 -5.37
CA LYS A 128 23.41 14.47 -6.45
C LYS A 128 23.98 13.86 -7.74
N PRO A 129 23.24 12.99 -8.45
CA PRO A 129 23.68 12.51 -9.75
C PRO A 129 23.96 13.74 -10.62
N GLY A 130 25.21 13.89 -11.04
CA GLY A 130 25.72 15.15 -11.58
C GLY A 130 24.88 15.65 -12.76
N LYS A 131 24.64 16.95 -12.81
CA LYS A 131 24.26 17.62 -14.06
C LYS A 131 25.41 17.45 -15.05
N GLN A 132 25.32 16.45 -15.92
CA GLN A 132 25.99 16.45 -17.22
C GLN A 132 25.05 17.17 -18.19
N LEU A 133 24.78 18.44 -17.95
CA LEU A 133 24.38 19.34 -19.02
C LEU A 133 25.67 20.06 -19.37
N SER A 134 26.20 19.77 -20.56
CA SER A 134 27.27 20.59 -21.13
C SER A 134 26.84 22.05 -21.11
N ASP A 135 27.79 22.95 -20.85
CA ASP A 135 27.66 24.41 -20.87
C ASP A 135 27.10 24.99 -22.20
N MET A 136 26.75 24.14 -23.17
CA MET A 136 26.28 24.49 -24.50
C MET A 136 24.75 24.55 -24.66
N ASP A 137 23.95 24.11 -23.66
CA ASP A 137 22.49 23.97 -23.82
C ASP A 137 21.62 24.70 -22.77
N MET A 138 22.22 25.52 -21.88
CA MET A 138 21.47 26.26 -20.85
C MET A 138 20.77 27.53 -21.36
N ASP A 139 21.23 28.12 -22.47
CA ASP A 139 20.66 29.36 -23.02
C ASP A 139 19.31 29.16 -23.75
N GLN A 140 18.89 27.91 -23.97
CA GLN A 140 17.60 27.58 -24.62
C GLN A 140 16.54 26.99 -23.67
N CYS A 141 16.85 26.87 -22.36
CA CYS A 141 15.90 26.34 -21.39
C CYS A 141 15.21 27.47 -20.62
N GLU A 142 13.89 27.63 -20.80
CA GLU A 142 13.10 28.56 -19.98
C GLU A 142 12.94 28.00 -18.56
N GLU A 143 13.48 28.70 -17.56
CA GLU A 143 13.37 28.31 -16.15
C GLU A 143 11.90 28.36 -15.71
N THR A 144 11.31 27.20 -15.47
CA THR A 144 9.92 27.07 -15.01
C THR A 144 9.89 26.54 -13.59
N ILE A 145 9.04 27.13 -12.74
CA ILE A 145 8.82 26.68 -11.37
C ILE A 145 7.79 25.55 -11.37
N MET A 146 8.12 24.41 -10.78
CA MET A 146 7.17 23.33 -10.60
C MET A 146 6.13 23.73 -9.54
N HIS A 147 4.86 23.45 -9.82
CA HIS A 147 3.76 23.62 -8.90
C HIS A 147 3.22 22.26 -8.47
N ASP A 148 2.78 22.16 -7.21
CA ASP A 148 2.11 20.97 -6.71
C ASP A 148 0.78 20.78 -7.45
N VAL A 149 0.57 19.57 -7.97
CA VAL A 149 -0.65 19.20 -8.70
C VAL A 149 -1.36 18.05 -8.00
N ASN A 150 -2.67 18.19 -7.80
CA ASN A 150 -3.51 17.06 -7.41
C ASN A 150 -3.95 16.32 -8.68
N ILE A 151 -3.30 15.18 -8.93
CA ILE A 151 -3.52 14.38 -10.15
C ILE A 151 -4.96 13.87 -10.25
N GLU A 152 -5.62 13.55 -9.13
CA GLU A 152 -7.02 13.11 -9.15
C GLU A 152 -7.97 14.23 -9.61
N GLU A 153 -7.74 15.45 -9.14
CA GLU A 153 -8.54 16.61 -9.55
C GLU A 153 -8.31 16.95 -11.02
N GLU A 154 -7.04 16.92 -11.47
CA GLU A 154 -6.67 17.15 -12.86
C GLU A 154 -7.24 16.09 -13.82
N MET A 155 -7.24 14.81 -13.45
CA MET A 155 -7.89 13.76 -14.24
C MET A 155 -9.41 13.98 -14.35
N ARG A 156 -10.08 14.41 -13.27
CA ARG A 156 -11.52 14.71 -13.30
C ARG A 156 -11.84 15.91 -14.20
N ARG A 157 -11.01 16.95 -14.19
CA ARG A 157 -11.15 18.11 -15.09
C ARG A 157 -10.97 17.68 -16.56
N THR A 158 -9.90 16.94 -16.84
CA THR A 158 -9.60 16.45 -18.20
C THR A 158 -10.73 15.56 -18.75
N GLN A 159 -11.31 14.69 -17.91
CA GLN A 159 -12.41 13.81 -18.32
C GLN A 159 -13.69 14.60 -18.63
N HIS A 160 -14.04 15.61 -17.83
CA HIS A 160 -15.17 16.51 -18.12
C HIS A 160 -14.97 17.31 -19.40
N GLN A 161 -13.73 17.73 -19.68
CA GLN A 161 -13.40 18.53 -20.85
C GLN A 161 -13.52 17.71 -22.14
N ARG A 162 -12.97 16.48 -22.14
CA ARG A 162 -13.18 15.51 -23.24
C ARG A 162 -14.65 15.17 -23.44
N GLN A 163 -15.43 15.10 -22.36
CA GLN A 163 -16.86 14.83 -22.48
C GLN A 163 -17.60 16.01 -23.10
N ARG A 164 -17.21 17.26 -22.85
CA ARG A 164 -17.78 18.46 -23.51
C ARG A 164 -17.45 18.53 -24.99
N GLU A 165 -16.20 18.27 -25.37
CA GLU A 165 -15.76 18.32 -26.78
C GLU A 165 -16.50 17.32 -27.69
N ALA A 166 -16.97 16.20 -27.13
CA ALA A 166 -17.77 15.21 -27.85
C ALA A 166 -19.23 15.66 -28.14
N TYR A 167 -19.72 16.75 -27.55
CA TYR A 167 -21.07 17.29 -27.78
C TYR A 167 -21.09 18.58 -28.60
N ASP A 168 -19.93 19.19 -28.89
CA ASP A 168 -19.80 20.42 -29.72
C ASP A 168 -19.66 20.12 -31.22
N GLU A 169 -19.63 18.84 -31.65
CA GLU A 169 -19.49 18.47 -33.07
C GLU A 169 -20.81 18.50 -33.88
N ASP A 170 -21.96 18.73 -33.23
CA ASP A 170 -23.28 18.66 -33.88
C ASP A 170 -23.93 20.02 -34.19
N GLU A 171 -23.28 21.14 -33.87
CA GLU A 171 -23.85 22.48 -34.10
C GLU A 171 -22.86 23.40 -34.83
N GLU A 172 -22.80 23.27 -36.17
CA GLU A 172 -22.70 24.39 -37.14
C GLU A 172 -21.97 24.02 -38.46
N ALA A 173 -22.72 23.91 -39.58
CA ALA A 173 -22.33 24.41 -40.92
C ALA A 173 -23.42 24.15 -41.98
N ALA A 174 -24.53 24.90 -41.93
CA ALA A 174 -25.40 25.04 -43.09
C ALA A 174 -24.81 26.09 -44.07
N ALA A 175 -23.76 25.72 -44.81
CA ALA A 175 -23.24 26.53 -45.91
C ALA A 175 -23.87 26.11 -47.27
N PRO A 176 -24.17 27.06 -48.18
CA PRO A 176 -25.04 26.82 -49.33
C PRO A 176 -24.34 26.04 -50.46
N ARG A 177 -25.07 25.07 -51.02
CA ARG A 177 -24.62 24.14 -52.07
C ARG A 177 -24.47 24.83 -53.42
N VAL A 178 -23.30 24.75 -54.05
CA VAL A 178 -23.06 25.18 -55.43
C VAL A 178 -23.31 24.00 -56.38
N GLN A 179 -24.21 24.18 -57.36
CA GLN A 179 -24.49 23.20 -58.43
C GLN A 179 -23.61 23.47 -59.66
N CYS A 180 -22.97 22.43 -60.20
CA CYS A 180 -22.37 22.45 -61.54
C CYS A 180 -23.33 21.79 -62.54
N ALA A 181 -23.62 22.50 -63.63
CA ALA A 181 -24.35 21.97 -64.79
C ALA A 181 -23.42 21.11 -65.66
N GLN A 182 -23.94 19.99 -66.16
CA GLN A 182 -23.31 19.20 -67.23
C GLN A 182 -24.03 19.48 -68.56
N GLN A 183 -23.25 19.46 -69.64
CA GLN A 183 -23.68 19.66 -71.03
C GLN A 183 -24.63 18.57 -71.51
#